data_AF-A0A0B2VCH0-F1
#
_entry.id   AF-A0A0B2VCH0-F1
#
_cell.length_a   1.000
_cell.length_b   1.000
_cell.length_c   1.000
_cell.angle_alpha   90.00
_cell.angle_beta   90.00
_cell.angle_gamma   90.00
#
_symmetry.space_group_name_H-M   'P 1'
#
loop_
_entity.id
_entity.type
_entity.pdbx_description
1 polymer ?
#
loop_
_entity_poly.entity_id
_entity_poly.type
_entity_poly.pdbx_seq_one_letter_code
_entity_poly.pdbx_strand_id
1 'polypeptide(L)'
;MTTRKEDSDTDSKSDSDSSESSSVCSQQAKELAEDDVVQQQIQKLLDRREERNNEARIRFLQWQREQKEAQEEAKQFEAYWKRRHEEDRDLWRDKDFANAVDKMSRAGYKGEHGNFDVPEEIIQQLNALYMQITVGEYGKSRIECQREFIKLTNKAITTYGWNPPDGWQ
;
A
#
# COMPACT_ATOMS: atom_id res chain seq x y z
N MET A 1 15.96 18.13 -86.49
CA MET A 1 16.58 19.28 -87.17
C MET A 1 17.80 19.71 -86.36
N THR A 2 18.98 19.55 -86.97
CA THR A 2 20.20 20.39 -86.85
C THR A 2 20.73 20.69 -85.43
N THR A 3 21.65 19.91 -84.85
CA THR A 3 23.14 19.99 -84.95
C THR A 3 23.74 21.39 -85.06
N ARG A 4 24.59 21.79 -84.09
CA ARG A 4 25.99 22.13 -84.39
C ARG A 4 26.86 22.23 -83.14
N LYS A 5 27.91 21.41 -83.17
CA LYS A 5 29.19 21.53 -82.47
C LYS A 5 30.03 22.57 -83.23
N GLU A 6 30.83 23.35 -82.54
CA GLU A 6 32.14 23.81 -83.04
C GLU A 6 32.99 24.36 -81.90
N ASP A 7 34.20 23.83 -81.85
CA ASP A 7 35.31 24.12 -80.94
C ASP A 7 35.98 25.45 -81.32
N SER A 8 36.65 26.13 -80.37
CA SER A 8 37.86 26.92 -80.70
C SER A 8 38.72 27.16 -79.46
N ASP A 9 39.96 26.67 -79.56
CA ASP A 9 41.09 27.03 -78.70
C ASP A 9 41.46 28.51 -78.88
N THR A 10 41.96 29.15 -77.83
CA THR A 10 43.09 30.11 -77.92
C THR A 10 43.61 30.46 -76.53
N ASP A 11 44.90 30.22 -76.37
CA ASP A 11 45.77 30.48 -75.23
C ASP A 11 46.08 32.00 -75.13
N SER A 12 46.08 32.56 -73.92
CA SER A 12 46.74 33.84 -73.60
C SER A 12 46.91 34.00 -72.08
N LYS A 13 48.16 33.84 -71.64
CA LYS A 13 48.68 34.30 -70.35
C LYS A 13 48.45 35.80 -70.16
N SER A 14 48.09 36.20 -68.94
CA SER A 14 48.52 37.48 -68.37
C SER A 14 48.70 37.33 -66.85
N ASP A 15 49.91 37.65 -66.41
CA ASP A 15 50.38 37.69 -65.02
C ASP A 15 49.87 38.94 -64.27
N SER A 16 49.96 38.90 -62.94
CA SER A 16 49.72 39.98 -61.94
C SER A 16 48.27 40.05 -61.42
N ASP A 17 47.95 40.03 -60.13
CA ASP A 17 48.72 40.36 -58.93
C ASP A 17 48.09 39.60 -57.74
N SER A 18 48.73 38.51 -57.30
CA SER A 18 48.31 37.76 -56.10
C SER A 18 49.08 38.28 -54.90
N SER A 19 48.53 39.25 -54.17
CA SER A 19 49.10 39.62 -52.86
C SER A 19 48.10 40.14 -51.81
N GLU A 20 46.81 40.29 -52.11
CA GLU A 20 45.82 40.70 -51.08
C GLU A 20 44.77 39.63 -50.71
N SER A 21 44.71 38.50 -51.44
CA SER A 21 43.72 37.43 -51.21
C SER A 21 44.06 36.50 -50.03
N SER A 22 45.34 36.32 -49.67
CA SER A 22 45.74 35.38 -48.62
C SER A 22 45.45 35.89 -47.20
N SER A 23 45.43 37.21 -46.99
CA SER A 23 45.12 37.83 -45.69
C SER A 23 43.63 37.74 -45.38
N VAL A 24 42.75 37.96 -46.36
CA VAL A 24 41.30 37.89 -46.16
C VAL A 24 40.85 36.45 -45.94
N CYS A 25 41.42 35.49 -46.69
CA CYS A 25 41.11 34.07 -46.58
C CYS A 25 41.57 33.47 -45.22
N SER A 26 42.71 33.93 -44.70
CA SER A 26 43.22 33.48 -43.39
C SER A 26 42.52 34.14 -42.19
N GLN A 27 41.92 35.31 -42.36
CA GLN A 27 41.04 35.93 -41.36
C GLN A 27 39.66 35.24 -41.33
N GLN A 28 39.07 34.96 -42.49
CA GLN A 28 37.81 34.22 -42.62
C GLN A 28 37.87 32.81 -42.04
N ALA A 29 38.99 32.10 -42.25
CA ALA A 29 39.20 30.76 -41.68
C ALA A 29 39.35 30.77 -40.15
N LYS A 30 39.87 31.87 -39.58
CA LYS A 30 39.96 32.04 -38.11
C LYS A 30 38.60 32.39 -37.50
N GLU A 31 37.84 33.27 -38.14
CA GLU A 31 36.46 33.59 -37.74
C GLU A 31 35.55 32.35 -37.76
N LEU A 32 35.62 31.53 -38.80
CA LEU A 32 34.86 30.27 -38.88
C LEU A 32 35.27 29.24 -37.81
N ALA A 33 36.56 29.17 -37.46
CA ALA A 33 37.03 28.30 -36.39
C ALA A 33 36.61 28.80 -35.00
N GLU A 34 36.58 30.12 -34.80
CA GLU A 34 36.05 30.75 -33.59
C GLU A 34 34.52 30.54 -33.48
N ASP A 35 33.80 30.64 -34.58
CA ASP A 35 32.36 30.36 -34.66
C ASP A 35 32.04 28.89 -34.34
N ASP A 36 32.84 27.93 -34.83
CA ASP A 36 32.69 26.50 -34.51
C ASP A 36 32.89 26.23 -33.01
N VAL A 37 33.88 26.89 -32.38
CA VAL A 37 34.12 26.80 -30.93
C VAL A 37 32.93 27.39 -30.15
N VAL A 38 32.40 28.53 -30.59
CA VAL A 38 31.21 29.15 -29.98
C VAL A 38 29.97 28.25 -30.13
N GLN A 39 29.76 27.64 -31.30
CA GLN A 39 28.66 26.70 -31.54
C GLN A 39 28.75 25.46 -30.65
N GLN A 40 29.93 24.87 -30.49
CA GLN A 40 30.15 23.75 -29.57
C GLN A 40 29.88 24.14 -28.11
N GLN A 41 30.25 25.36 -27.71
CA GLN A 41 29.98 25.87 -26.37
C GLN A 41 28.49 26.08 -26.12
N ILE A 42 27.74 26.58 -27.12
CA ILE A 42 26.28 26.72 -27.08
C ILE A 42 25.61 25.36 -26.98
N GLN A 43 26.03 24.38 -27.80
CA GLN A 43 25.47 23.02 -27.76
C GLN A 43 25.65 22.39 -26.37
N LYS A 44 26.84 22.51 -25.78
CA LYS A 44 27.13 22.03 -24.43
C LYS A 44 26.29 22.71 -23.34
N LEU A 45 25.86 23.95 -23.55
CA LEU A 45 24.94 24.65 -22.65
C LEU A 45 23.50 24.20 -22.83
N LEU A 46 23.08 23.88 -24.06
CA LEU A 46 21.77 23.32 -24.37
C LEU A 46 21.63 21.91 -23.79
N ASP A 47 22.61 21.05 -24.00
CA ASP A 47 22.61 19.67 -23.47
C ASP A 47 22.52 19.69 -21.94
N ARG A 48 23.31 20.54 -21.26
CA ARG A 48 23.23 20.70 -19.80
C ARG A 48 21.87 21.21 -19.31
N ARG A 49 21.17 22.01 -20.12
CA ARG A 49 19.82 22.50 -19.78
C ARG A 49 18.80 21.37 -19.96
N GLU A 50 18.92 20.60 -21.03
CA GLU A 50 18.05 19.45 -21.31
C GLU A 50 18.24 18.34 -20.28
N GLU A 51 19.48 18.04 -19.89
CA GLU A 51 19.80 17.11 -18.80
C GLU A 51 19.12 17.54 -17.49
N ARG A 52 19.26 18.81 -17.07
CA ARG A 52 18.58 19.31 -15.87
C ARG A 52 17.06 19.25 -15.97
N ASN A 53 16.50 19.55 -17.15
CA ASN A 53 15.05 19.45 -17.38
C ASN A 53 14.57 17.99 -17.34
N ASN A 54 15.36 17.07 -17.89
CA ASN A 54 15.08 15.63 -17.87
C ASN A 54 15.18 15.07 -16.45
N GLU A 55 16.20 15.46 -15.69
CA GLU A 55 16.34 15.11 -14.26
C GLU A 55 15.16 15.62 -13.43
N ALA A 56 14.76 16.88 -13.62
CA ALA A 56 13.61 17.46 -12.94
C ALA A 56 12.32 16.69 -13.27
N ARG A 57 12.14 16.31 -14.54
CA ARG A 57 11.02 15.48 -14.99
C ARG A 57 11.05 14.09 -14.36
N ILE A 58 12.22 13.43 -14.32
CA ILE A 58 12.39 12.11 -13.70
C ILE A 58 12.03 12.18 -12.21
N ARG A 59 12.55 13.18 -11.48
CA ARG A 59 12.23 13.40 -10.06
C ARG A 59 10.74 13.64 -9.84
N PHE A 60 10.11 14.44 -10.70
CA PHE A 60 8.67 14.68 -10.62
C PHE A 60 7.85 13.40 -10.83
N LEU A 61 8.22 12.59 -11.83
CA LEU A 61 7.55 11.30 -12.10
C LEU A 61 7.81 10.27 -10.99
N GLN A 62 8.97 10.32 -10.35
CA GLN A 62 9.26 9.50 -9.18
C GLN A 62 8.41 9.94 -7.99
N TRP A 63 8.38 11.23 -7.68
CA TRP A 63 7.54 11.79 -6.62
C TRP A 63 6.05 11.43 -6.82
N GLN A 64 5.53 11.52 -8.04
CA GLN A 64 4.15 11.11 -8.32
C GLN A 64 3.89 9.62 -8.08
N ARG A 65 4.89 8.76 -8.31
CA ARG A 65 4.79 7.32 -8.00
C ARG A 65 4.80 7.08 -6.50
N GLU A 66 5.73 7.71 -5.78
CA GLU A 66 5.83 7.63 -4.31
C GLU A 66 4.52 8.10 -3.65
N GLN A 67 3.87 9.15 -4.16
CA GLN A 67 2.56 9.58 -3.65
C GLN A 67 1.46 8.52 -3.85
N LYS A 68 1.46 7.82 -4.99
CA LYS A 68 0.48 6.74 -5.25
C LYS A 68 0.77 5.52 -4.39
N GLU A 69 2.02 5.13 -4.27
CA GLU A 69 2.46 4.02 -3.43
C GLU A 69 2.12 4.28 -1.96
N ALA A 70 2.39 5.49 -1.44
CA ALA A 70 2.01 5.88 -0.09
C ALA A 70 0.48 5.83 0.14
N GLN A 71 -0.34 6.19 -0.87
CA GLN A 71 -1.79 6.04 -0.79
C GLN A 71 -2.23 4.57 -0.76
N GLU A 72 -1.55 3.70 -1.50
CA GLU A 72 -1.82 2.26 -1.51
C GLU A 72 -1.39 1.61 -0.20
N GLU A 73 -0.21 1.96 0.34
CA GLU A 73 0.25 1.54 1.66
C GLU A 73 -0.71 2.01 2.76
N ALA A 74 -1.19 3.25 2.71
CA ALA A 74 -2.17 3.75 3.67
C ALA A 74 -3.48 2.93 3.62
N LYS A 75 -3.96 2.58 2.42
CA LYS A 75 -5.13 1.69 2.25
C LYS A 75 -4.86 0.29 2.79
N GLN A 76 -3.68 -0.27 2.53
CA GLN A 76 -3.29 -1.59 3.05
C GLN A 76 -3.20 -1.57 4.58
N PHE A 77 -2.63 -0.52 5.15
CA PHE A 77 -2.52 -0.33 6.59
C PHE A 77 -3.90 -0.18 7.23
N GLU A 78 -4.78 0.63 6.66
CA GLU A 78 -6.17 0.76 7.13
C GLU A 78 -6.91 -0.58 7.05
N ALA A 79 -6.76 -1.33 5.96
CA ALA A 79 -7.35 -2.66 5.82
C ALA A 79 -6.80 -3.67 6.84
N TYR A 80 -5.49 -3.64 7.10
CA TYR A 80 -4.86 -4.46 8.14
C TYR A 80 -5.44 -4.16 9.52
N TRP A 81 -5.55 -2.88 9.89
CA TRP A 81 -6.11 -2.47 11.17
C TRP A 81 -7.60 -2.80 11.30
N LYS A 82 -8.38 -2.63 10.23
CA LYS A 82 -9.80 -3.04 10.22
C LYS A 82 -9.95 -4.54 10.47
N ARG A 83 -9.17 -5.37 9.76
CA ARG A 83 -9.20 -6.83 9.96
C ARG A 83 -8.83 -7.18 11.40
N ARG A 84 -7.78 -6.57 11.94
CA ARG A 84 -7.33 -6.80 13.32
C ARG A 84 -8.39 -6.40 14.35
N HIS A 85 -9.05 -5.25 14.16
CA HIS A 85 -10.13 -4.83 15.05
C HIS A 85 -11.36 -5.73 14.99
N GLU A 86 -11.66 -6.30 13.82
CA GLU A 86 -12.76 -7.24 13.65
C GLU A 86 -12.42 -8.60 14.29
N GLU A 87 -11.20 -9.12 14.05
CA GLU A 87 -10.69 -10.33 14.68
C GLU A 87 -10.60 -10.18 16.21
N ASP A 88 -10.00 -9.11 16.75
CA ASP A 88 -9.90 -8.88 18.20
C ASP A 88 -11.28 -8.80 18.87
N ARG A 89 -12.29 -8.24 18.17
CA ARG A 89 -13.67 -8.16 18.64
C ARG A 89 -14.31 -9.55 18.76
N ASP A 90 -13.99 -10.46 17.85
CA ASP A 90 -14.51 -11.83 17.86
C ASP A 90 -13.69 -12.75 18.79
N LEU A 91 -12.38 -12.57 18.88
CA LEU A 91 -11.53 -13.26 19.86
C LEU A 91 -11.95 -12.95 21.30
N TRP A 92 -12.27 -11.69 21.60
CA TRP A 92 -12.78 -11.33 22.93
C TRP A 92 -14.11 -12.05 23.21
N ARG A 93 -15.05 -12.07 22.26
CA ARG A 93 -16.35 -12.73 22.44
C ARG A 93 -16.21 -14.22 22.70
N ASP A 94 -15.32 -14.88 21.98
CA ASP A 94 -15.06 -16.30 22.15
C ASP A 94 -14.40 -16.58 23.51
N LYS A 95 -13.54 -15.67 24.00
CA LYS A 95 -12.99 -15.73 25.36
C LYS A 95 -14.07 -15.56 26.44
N ASP A 96 -14.98 -14.59 26.28
CA ASP A 96 -16.08 -14.37 27.22
C ASP A 96 -17.06 -15.56 27.24
N PHE A 97 -17.31 -16.15 26.06
CA PHE A 97 -18.11 -17.37 25.95
C PHE A 97 -17.43 -18.55 26.64
N ALA A 98 -16.14 -18.79 26.39
CA ALA A 98 -15.38 -19.86 27.06
C ALA A 98 -15.36 -19.68 28.59
N ASN A 99 -15.19 -18.45 29.06
CA ASN A 99 -15.27 -18.13 30.50
C ASN A 99 -16.67 -18.40 31.06
N ALA A 100 -17.74 -18.09 30.32
CA ALA A 100 -19.09 -18.42 30.74
C ALA A 100 -19.33 -19.94 30.80
N VAL A 101 -18.82 -20.70 29.83
CA VAL A 101 -18.89 -22.17 29.85
C VAL A 101 -18.18 -22.73 31.08
N ASP A 102 -16.95 -22.29 31.35
CA ASP A 102 -16.17 -22.71 32.53
C ASP A 102 -16.92 -22.40 33.84
N LYS A 103 -17.46 -21.18 33.96
CA LYS A 103 -18.24 -20.81 35.14
C LYS A 103 -19.49 -21.64 35.28
N MET A 104 -20.19 -21.92 34.17
CA MET A 104 -21.40 -22.72 34.20
C MET A 104 -21.14 -24.18 34.58
N SER A 105 -20.00 -24.75 34.17
CA SER A 105 -19.59 -26.11 34.56
C SER A 105 -19.40 -26.26 36.07
N ARG A 106 -19.15 -25.15 36.78
CA ARG A 106 -18.98 -25.07 38.24
C ARG A 106 -20.15 -24.35 38.92
N ALA A 107 -21.24 -24.12 38.19
CA ALA A 107 -22.43 -23.49 38.73
C ALA A 107 -23.16 -24.45 39.65
N GLY A 108 -23.74 -23.88 40.70
CA GLY A 108 -24.33 -24.63 41.80
C GLY A 108 -23.43 -24.60 43.02
N TYR A 109 -23.88 -23.89 44.05
CA TYR A 109 -23.14 -23.77 45.30
C TYR A 109 -23.25 -25.07 46.08
N LYS A 110 -22.09 -25.59 46.52
CA LYS A 110 -21.98 -26.71 47.45
C LYS A 110 -21.02 -26.29 48.55
N GLY A 111 -21.53 -26.06 49.75
CA GLY A 111 -20.72 -25.55 50.86
C GLY A 111 -21.47 -25.53 52.18
N GLU A 112 -20.89 -24.87 53.18
CA GLU A 112 -21.38 -24.86 54.57
C GLU A 112 -22.80 -24.29 54.69
N HIS A 113 -23.18 -23.36 53.79
CA HIS A 113 -24.49 -22.70 53.79
C HIS A 113 -25.57 -23.47 53.00
N GLY A 114 -25.30 -24.71 52.60
CA GLY A 114 -26.24 -25.59 51.89
C GLY A 114 -25.82 -25.91 50.46
N ASN A 115 -26.68 -26.67 49.77
CA ASN A 115 -26.48 -27.06 48.38
C ASN A 115 -27.57 -26.43 47.52
N PHE A 116 -27.17 -25.59 46.57
CA PHE A 116 -28.07 -24.99 45.59
C PHE A 116 -27.65 -25.50 44.22
N ASP A 117 -28.39 -26.46 43.69
CA ASP A 117 -28.17 -26.95 42.33
C ASP A 117 -28.93 -26.09 41.33
N VAL A 118 -28.39 -25.97 40.12
CA VAL A 118 -29.07 -25.25 39.03
C VAL A 118 -30.23 -26.12 38.51
N PRO A 119 -31.44 -25.57 38.34
CA PRO A 119 -32.57 -26.29 37.75
C PRO A 119 -32.26 -26.87 36.37
N GLU A 120 -32.80 -28.06 36.09
CA GLU A 120 -32.58 -28.78 34.84
C GLU A 120 -33.05 -27.99 33.62
N GLU A 121 -34.12 -27.19 33.74
CA GLU A 121 -34.65 -26.38 32.64
C GLU A 121 -33.62 -25.35 32.16
N ILE A 122 -32.87 -24.75 33.09
CA ILE A 122 -31.82 -23.77 32.78
C ILE A 122 -30.66 -24.47 32.09
N ILE A 123 -30.29 -25.67 32.57
CA ILE A 123 -29.22 -26.49 31.98
C ILE A 123 -29.59 -26.89 30.55
N GLN A 124 -30.83 -27.31 30.30
CA GLN A 124 -31.32 -27.66 28.96
C GLN A 124 -31.30 -26.46 28.02
N GLN A 125 -31.74 -25.28 28.48
CA GLN A 125 -31.69 -24.04 27.70
C GLN A 125 -30.24 -23.65 27.33
N LEU A 126 -29.32 -23.72 28.29
CA LEU A 126 -27.91 -23.43 28.06
C LEU A 126 -27.27 -24.44 27.12
N ASN A 127 -27.62 -25.72 27.22
CA ASN A 127 -27.11 -26.76 26.32
C ASN A 127 -27.61 -26.55 24.89
N ALA A 128 -28.89 -26.19 24.71
CA ALA A 128 -29.43 -25.85 23.40
C ALA A 128 -28.69 -24.64 22.78
N LEU A 129 -28.41 -23.61 23.58
CA LEU A 129 -27.61 -22.47 23.15
C LEU A 129 -26.17 -22.85 22.81
N TYR A 130 -25.53 -23.69 23.62
CA TYR A 130 -24.17 -24.19 23.40
C TYR A 130 -24.06 -24.93 22.06
N MET A 131 -24.95 -25.89 21.83
CA MET A 131 -25.00 -26.64 20.57
C MET A 131 -25.20 -25.74 19.34
N GLN A 132 -26.03 -24.70 19.49
CA GLN A 132 -26.24 -23.72 18.42
C GLN A 132 -24.99 -22.85 18.15
N ILE A 133 -24.16 -22.58 19.16
CA ILE A 133 -22.93 -21.79 19.01
C ILE A 133 -21.81 -22.63 18.38
N THR A 134 -21.72 -23.92 18.69
CA THR A 134 -20.60 -24.79 18.27
C THR A 134 -20.85 -25.55 16.97
N VAL A 135 -22.06 -26.07 16.76
CA VAL A 135 -22.39 -26.91 15.58
C VAL A 135 -23.17 -26.10 14.54
N GLY A 136 -24.09 -25.24 15.00
CA GLY A 136 -24.73 -24.19 14.20
C GLY A 136 -25.64 -24.70 13.08
N GLU A 137 -26.96 -24.73 13.31
CA GLU A 137 -27.94 -25.05 12.24
C GLU A 137 -29.36 -24.51 12.50
N TYR A 138 -29.70 -24.11 13.74
CA TYR A 138 -31.07 -23.75 14.14
C TYR A 138 -31.32 -22.24 14.24
N GLY A 139 -31.41 -21.55 13.11
CA GLY A 139 -32.14 -20.27 12.92
C GLY A 139 -31.69 -18.99 13.65
N LYS A 140 -30.97 -19.07 14.78
CA LYS A 140 -30.41 -17.91 15.50
C LYS A 140 -28.94 -17.71 15.17
N SER A 141 -28.49 -16.45 15.13
CA SER A 141 -27.09 -16.14 14.87
C SER A 141 -26.18 -16.57 16.04
N ARG A 142 -24.97 -17.05 15.72
CA ARG A 142 -23.96 -17.46 16.71
C ARG A 142 -23.73 -16.38 17.78
N ILE A 143 -23.63 -15.12 17.36
CA ILE A 143 -23.37 -13.97 18.24
C ILE A 143 -24.53 -13.71 19.21
N GLU A 144 -25.77 -13.83 18.75
CA GLU A 144 -26.93 -13.68 19.63
C GLU A 144 -27.01 -14.82 20.65
N CYS A 145 -26.77 -16.06 20.22
CA CYS A 145 -26.72 -17.20 21.12
C CYS A 145 -25.61 -17.05 22.18
N GLN A 146 -24.41 -16.60 21.81
CA GLN A 146 -23.33 -16.32 22.76
C GLN A 146 -23.75 -15.28 23.81
N ARG A 147 -24.41 -14.20 23.37
CA ARG A 147 -24.90 -13.15 24.27
C ARG A 147 -25.99 -13.67 25.22
N GLU A 148 -26.94 -14.44 24.72
CA GLU A 148 -27.97 -15.08 25.54
C GLU A 148 -27.36 -16.06 26.54
N PHE A 149 -26.38 -16.87 26.12
CA PHE A 149 -25.67 -17.82 26.96
C PHE A 149 -24.96 -17.12 28.13
N ILE A 150 -24.18 -16.06 27.85
CA ILE A 150 -23.48 -15.30 28.89
C ILE A 150 -24.47 -14.67 29.88
N LYS A 151 -25.58 -14.11 29.39
CA LYS A 151 -26.61 -13.50 30.24
C LYS A 151 -27.27 -14.53 31.17
N LEU A 152 -27.68 -15.68 30.62
CA LEU A 152 -28.30 -16.76 31.40
C LEU A 152 -27.32 -17.34 32.41
N THR A 153 -26.06 -17.53 32.02
CA THR A 153 -24.99 -18.01 32.90
C THR A 153 -24.78 -17.07 34.09
N ASN A 154 -24.64 -15.77 33.83
CA ASN A 154 -24.49 -14.78 34.91
C ASN A 154 -25.70 -14.80 35.85
N LYS A 155 -26.92 -14.88 35.31
CA LYS A 155 -28.15 -14.99 36.11
C LYS A 155 -28.16 -16.26 36.97
N ALA A 156 -27.79 -17.40 36.39
CA ALA A 156 -27.75 -18.68 37.08
C ALA A 156 -26.74 -18.65 38.23
N ILE A 157 -25.52 -18.17 37.97
CA ILE A 157 -24.46 -18.04 38.99
C ILE A 157 -24.87 -17.09 40.11
N THR A 158 -25.50 -15.95 39.81
CA THR A 158 -25.97 -15.04 40.86
C THR A 158 -27.11 -15.61 41.70
N THR A 159 -27.89 -16.55 41.15
CA THR A 159 -29.08 -17.11 41.82
C THR A 159 -28.75 -18.36 42.63
N TYR A 160 -27.95 -19.27 42.05
CA TYR A 160 -27.64 -20.59 42.61
C TYR A 160 -26.21 -20.70 43.14
N GLY A 161 -25.44 -19.61 43.01
CA GLY A 161 -24.04 -19.55 43.42
C GLY A 161 -23.09 -20.25 42.44
N TRP A 162 -21.80 -20.04 42.68
CA TRP A 162 -20.71 -20.57 41.88
C TRP A 162 -19.55 -20.95 42.78
N ASN A 163 -18.97 -22.12 42.52
CA ASN A 163 -17.88 -22.63 43.34
C ASN A 163 -16.52 -22.32 42.68
N PRO A 164 -15.68 -21.46 43.28
CA PRO A 164 -14.40 -21.10 42.71
C PRO A 164 -13.45 -22.30 42.56
N PRO A 165 -12.47 -22.23 41.62
CA PRO A 165 -11.35 -23.17 41.54
C PRO A 165 -10.54 -23.26 42.83
N ASP A 166 -9.94 -24.42 43.08
CA ASP A 166 -9.00 -24.59 44.20
C ASP A 166 -7.85 -23.58 44.04
N GLY A 167 -7.59 -22.79 45.08
CA GLY A 167 -6.55 -21.74 45.08
C GLY A 167 -7.00 -20.36 44.59
N TRP A 168 -8.29 -20.15 44.31
CA TRP A 168 -8.85 -18.81 44.11
C TRP A 168 -9.07 -18.14 45.47
N GLN A 169 -8.13 -17.28 45.89
CA GLN A 169 -8.24 -16.38 47.05
C GLN A 169 -8.04 -14.93 46.62
#